data_AF-A0A9X6AGQ4-F1
#
_entry.id   AF-A0A9X6AGQ4-F1
#
_cell.length_a   1.000
_cell.length_b   1.000
_cell.length_c   1.000
_cell.angle_alpha   90.00
_cell.angle_beta   90.00
_cell.angle_gamma   90.00
#
_symmetry.space_group_name_H-M   'P 1'
#
loop_
_entity.id
_entity.type
_entity.pdbx_description
1 polymer ?
#
loop_
_entity_poly.entity_id
_entity_poly.type
_entity_poly.pdbx_seq_one_letter_code
_entity_poly.pdbx_strand_id
1 'polypeptide(L)'
;LKESGERWLEIMETAHGLGVESTSTMLMGTGETNAERIEHLRMIRDVQDRTGGFRAFIPYTYQPENNHLKGRTQATLFEYLRMIAIARLFMDNIAHIQGSWLTTGKEVGQLSLHYGADDLGSIMLEENVVSSAGAKHRSNRMEIIDLIRKAGRVPAQRTTTYEHIVVPDDPANDPVDERVMSH
;
A
#
# COMPACT_ATOMS: atom_id res chain seq x y z
N LEU A 1 -7.75 11.02 -19.93
CA LEU A 1 -7.33 9.80 -20.67
C LEU A 1 -6.47 8.98 -19.73
N LYS A 2 -6.81 7.70 -19.51
CA LYS A 2 -5.97 6.78 -18.75
C LYS A 2 -5.17 6.00 -19.80
N GLU A 3 -3.84 6.09 -19.75
CA GLU A 3 -2.94 5.32 -20.63
C GLU A 3 -3.14 3.80 -20.44
N SER A 4 -2.74 2.99 -21.43
CA SER A 4 -2.84 1.53 -21.31
C SER A 4 -1.87 0.98 -20.25
N GLY A 5 -2.16 -0.22 -19.73
CA GLY A 5 -1.27 -0.91 -18.78
C GLY A 5 0.11 -1.18 -19.37
N GLU A 6 0.17 -1.60 -20.64
CA GLU A 6 1.42 -1.81 -21.38
C GLU A 6 2.26 -0.53 -21.46
N ARG A 7 1.63 0.60 -21.80
CA ARG A 7 2.33 1.88 -21.88
C ARG A 7 2.86 2.32 -20.52
N TRP A 8 2.11 2.07 -19.45
CA TRP A 8 2.59 2.33 -18.09
C TRP A 8 3.82 1.49 -17.75
N LEU A 9 3.83 0.19 -18.10
CA LEU A 9 4.96 -0.70 -17.86
C LEU A 9 6.21 -0.26 -18.65
N GLU A 10 6.06 0.12 -19.93
CA GLU A 10 7.16 0.67 -20.73
C GLU A 10 7.80 1.91 -20.09
N ILE A 11 6.98 2.80 -19.53
CA ILE A 11 7.44 4.00 -18.84
C ILE A 11 8.22 3.62 -17.59
N MET A 12 7.72 2.65 -16.80
CA MET A 12 8.42 2.17 -15.61
C MET A 12 9.74 1.49 -15.95
N GLU A 13 9.77 0.64 -16.98
CA GLU A 13 11.01 0.02 -17.44
C GLU A 13 12.05 1.06 -17.86
N THR A 14 11.62 2.09 -18.59
CA THR A 14 12.49 3.19 -19.01
C THR A 14 13.03 3.95 -17.79
N ALA A 15 12.17 4.29 -16.83
CA ALA A 15 12.55 5.02 -15.63
C ALA A 15 13.55 4.20 -14.77
N HIS A 16 13.28 2.91 -14.59
CA HIS A 16 14.16 2.01 -13.85
C HIS A 16 15.53 1.86 -14.54
N GLY A 17 15.55 1.79 -15.88
CA GLY A 17 16.78 1.78 -16.67
C GLY A 17 17.62 3.07 -16.54
N LEU A 18 17.02 4.16 -16.08
CA LEU A 18 17.69 5.43 -15.76
C LEU A 18 18.06 5.54 -14.26
N GLY A 19 17.87 4.48 -13.47
CA GLY A 19 18.15 4.45 -12.03
C GLY A 19 17.06 5.07 -11.16
N VAL A 20 15.88 5.37 -11.71
CA VAL A 20 14.74 5.88 -10.94
C VAL A 20 13.91 4.71 -10.45
N GLU A 21 14.07 4.33 -9.17
CA GLU A 21 13.21 3.29 -8.58
C GLU A 21 11.85 3.87 -8.15
N SER A 22 10.82 3.03 -8.17
CA SER A 22 9.40 3.41 -8.03
C SER A 22 8.60 2.42 -7.18
N THR A 23 7.28 2.58 -7.15
CA THR A 23 6.33 1.63 -6.54
C THR A 23 5.26 1.28 -7.55
N SER A 24 4.73 0.07 -7.49
CA SER A 24 3.62 -0.37 -8.33
C SER A 24 2.32 -0.45 -7.53
N THR A 25 1.18 -0.20 -8.17
CA THR A 25 -0.13 -0.16 -7.50
C THR A 25 -1.18 -0.93 -8.26
N MET A 26 -2.18 -1.44 -7.54
CA MET A 26 -3.37 -2.06 -8.12
C MET A 26 -4.64 -1.54 -7.46
N LEU A 27 -5.53 -0.96 -8.25
CA LEU A 27 -6.87 -0.60 -7.79
C LEU A 27 -7.80 -1.83 -7.88
N MET A 28 -8.33 -2.26 -6.74
CA MET A 28 -9.23 -3.40 -6.62
C MET A 28 -10.69 -2.99 -6.50
N GLY A 29 -11.60 -3.85 -6.95
CA GLY A 29 -13.04 -3.71 -6.76
C GLY A 29 -13.73 -2.88 -7.83
N THR A 30 -13.11 -2.75 -9.00
CA THR A 30 -13.67 -2.04 -10.16
C THR A 30 -14.54 -2.93 -11.06
N GLY A 31 -14.51 -4.24 -10.84
CA GLY A 31 -15.22 -5.24 -11.64
C GLY A 31 -14.28 -6.24 -12.32
N GLU A 32 -12.99 -6.16 -12.02
CA GLU A 32 -11.98 -7.07 -12.51
C GLU A 32 -12.18 -8.50 -11.99
N THR A 33 -11.90 -9.46 -12.86
CA THR A 33 -11.89 -10.89 -12.57
C THR A 33 -10.63 -11.30 -11.81
N ASN A 34 -10.65 -12.48 -11.20
CA ASN A 34 -9.44 -13.04 -10.57
C ASN A 34 -8.32 -13.27 -11.60
N ALA A 35 -8.65 -13.63 -12.84
CA ALA A 35 -7.65 -13.81 -13.89
C ALA A 35 -6.95 -12.48 -14.22
N GLU A 36 -7.71 -11.39 -14.35
CA GLU A 36 -7.15 -10.05 -14.59
C GLU A 36 -6.28 -9.56 -13.42
N ARG A 37 -6.67 -9.87 -12.17
CA ARG A 37 -5.85 -9.56 -10.99
C ARG A 37 -4.51 -10.29 -11.03
N ILE A 38 -4.50 -11.59 -11.32
CA ILE A 38 -3.26 -12.37 -11.40
C ILE A 38 -2.40 -11.92 -12.58
N GLU A 39 -3.02 -11.63 -13.73
CA GLU A 39 -2.31 -11.09 -14.89
C GLU A 39 -1.64 -9.74 -14.57
N HIS A 40 -2.32 -8.87 -13.82
CA HIS A 40 -1.73 -7.63 -13.32
C HIS A 40 -0.49 -7.89 -12.45
N LEU A 41 -0.57 -8.84 -11.50
CA LEU A 41 0.58 -9.19 -10.66
C LEU A 41 1.75 -9.72 -11.49
N ARG A 42 1.46 -10.60 -12.46
CA ARG A 42 2.45 -11.17 -13.38
C ARG A 42 3.18 -10.10 -14.18
N MET A 43 2.44 -9.18 -14.80
CA MET A 43 3.03 -8.11 -15.61
C MET A 43 4.02 -7.23 -14.81
N ILE A 44 3.66 -6.88 -13.57
CA ILE A 44 4.55 -6.13 -12.67
C ILE A 44 5.78 -6.98 -12.31
N ARG A 45 5.57 -8.24 -11.94
CA ARG A 45 6.65 -9.17 -11.56
C ARG A 45 7.66 -9.34 -12.70
N ASP A 46 7.18 -9.46 -13.94
CA ASP A 46 8.04 -9.63 -15.11
C ASP A 46 8.88 -8.36 -15.38
N VAL A 47 8.33 -7.16 -15.18
CA VAL A 47 9.10 -5.91 -15.25
C VAL A 47 10.15 -5.86 -14.13
N GLN A 48 9.79 -6.31 -12.94
CA GLN A 48 10.71 -6.37 -11.81
C GLN A 48 11.88 -7.33 -12.10
N ASP A 49 11.65 -8.49 -12.71
CA ASP A 49 12.72 -9.41 -13.12
C ASP A 49 13.71 -8.76 -14.10
N ARG A 50 13.22 -7.86 -14.97
CA ARG A 50 14.06 -7.17 -15.95
C ARG A 50 14.84 -6.01 -15.35
N THR A 51 14.28 -5.31 -14.37
CA THR A 51 14.75 -3.97 -13.99
C THR A 51 15.08 -3.77 -12.52
N GLY A 52 14.49 -4.57 -11.62
CA GLY A 52 14.66 -4.46 -10.17
C GLY A 52 14.16 -3.15 -9.53
N GLY A 53 13.50 -2.27 -10.28
CA GLY A 53 13.23 -0.90 -9.84
C GLY A 53 11.97 -0.68 -9.01
N PHE A 54 11.11 -1.69 -8.81
CA PHE A 54 9.99 -1.58 -7.89
C PHE A 54 10.42 -1.90 -6.45
N ARG A 55 10.24 -0.93 -5.55
CA ARG A 55 10.48 -1.10 -4.11
C ARG A 55 9.32 -1.82 -3.42
N ALA A 56 8.09 -1.50 -3.83
CA ALA A 56 6.88 -1.98 -3.19
C ALA A 56 5.73 -2.18 -4.16
N PHE A 57 4.83 -3.09 -3.79
CA PHE A 57 3.51 -3.23 -4.40
C PHE A 57 2.41 -2.80 -3.42
N ILE A 58 1.47 -2.00 -3.93
CA ILE A 58 0.45 -1.32 -3.13
C ILE A 58 -0.94 -1.58 -3.71
N PRO A 59 -1.64 -2.63 -3.28
CA PRO A 59 -3.05 -2.80 -3.62
C PRO A 59 -3.90 -1.87 -2.75
N TYR A 60 -4.92 -1.26 -3.34
CA TYR A 60 -5.91 -0.48 -2.60
C TYR A 60 -7.31 -0.68 -3.16
N THR A 61 -8.32 -0.53 -2.32
CA THR A 61 -9.71 -0.73 -2.72
C THR A 61 -10.31 0.54 -3.30
N TYR A 62 -11.13 0.34 -4.32
CA TYR A 62 -11.91 1.38 -4.96
C TYR A 62 -12.87 2.01 -3.95
N GLN A 63 -12.84 3.34 -3.87
CA GLN A 63 -13.75 4.12 -3.03
C GLN A 63 -14.98 4.51 -3.86
N PRO A 64 -16.21 4.13 -3.45
CA PRO A 64 -17.40 4.30 -4.26
C PRO A 64 -17.92 5.74 -4.32
N GLU A 65 -17.46 6.59 -3.40
CA GLU A 65 -17.84 7.99 -3.34
C GLU A 65 -17.20 8.76 -4.53
N ASN A 66 -17.93 9.73 -5.08
CA ASN A 66 -17.45 10.70 -6.07
C ASN A 66 -16.91 10.17 -7.41
N ASN A 67 -17.46 9.08 -7.95
CA ASN A 67 -17.11 8.64 -9.31
C ASN A 67 -18.22 7.90 -10.07
N HIS A 68 -17.96 7.61 -11.34
CA HIS A 68 -18.88 7.04 -12.33
C HIS A 68 -19.42 5.65 -11.99
N LEU A 69 -18.67 4.83 -11.26
CA LEU A 69 -19.03 3.45 -10.93
C LEU A 69 -20.05 3.38 -9.78
N LYS A 70 -20.13 4.42 -8.93
CA LYS A 70 -21.12 4.58 -7.84
C LYS A 70 -21.38 3.30 -7.03
N GLY A 71 -20.33 2.52 -6.74
CA GLY A 71 -20.43 1.29 -5.94
C GLY A 71 -21.10 0.09 -6.63
N ARG A 72 -21.26 0.10 -7.97
CA ARG A 72 -21.76 -1.07 -8.71
C ARG A 72 -20.87 -2.31 -8.55
N THR A 73 -19.59 -2.08 -8.29
CA THR A 73 -18.58 -3.09 -8.03
C THR A 73 -17.79 -2.64 -6.80
N GLN A 74 -17.45 -3.59 -5.93
CA GLN A 74 -16.64 -3.33 -4.74
C GLN A 74 -15.96 -4.63 -4.30
N ALA A 75 -14.67 -4.55 -3.96
CA ALA A 75 -13.98 -5.66 -3.31
C ALA A 75 -14.37 -5.70 -1.84
N THR A 76 -14.67 -6.89 -1.34
CA THR A 76 -14.81 -7.11 0.10
C THR A 76 -13.47 -6.95 0.80
N LEU A 77 -13.50 -6.63 2.10
CA LEU A 77 -12.29 -6.54 2.93
C LEU A 77 -11.53 -7.88 2.96
N PHE A 78 -12.25 -9.01 2.88
CA PHE A 78 -11.63 -10.33 2.82
C PHE A 78 -10.95 -10.61 1.47
N GLU A 79 -11.52 -10.15 0.35
CA GLU A 79 -10.84 -10.22 -0.94
C GLU A 79 -9.57 -9.37 -0.96
N TYR A 80 -9.59 -8.20 -0.35
CA TYR A 80 -8.42 -7.35 -0.19
C TYR A 80 -7.32 -8.03 0.63
N LEU A 81 -7.64 -8.56 1.83
CA LEU A 81 -6.66 -9.29 2.65
C LEU A 81 -6.11 -10.52 1.93
N ARG A 82 -6.97 -11.25 1.21
CA ARG A 82 -6.52 -12.37 0.36
C ARG A 82 -5.55 -11.90 -0.73
N MET A 83 -5.80 -10.75 -1.35
CA MET A 83 -4.91 -10.20 -2.36
C MET A 83 -3.53 -9.84 -1.78
N ILE A 84 -3.47 -9.26 -0.58
CA ILE A 84 -2.20 -9.01 0.11
C ILE A 84 -1.40 -10.31 0.26
N ALA A 85 -2.05 -11.38 0.73
CA ALA A 85 -1.41 -12.69 0.88
C ALA A 85 -0.97 -13.31 -0.45
N ILE A 86 -1.81 -13.21 -1.49
CA ILE A 86 -1.45 -13.67 -2.83
C ILE A 86 -0.26 -12.88 -3.37
N ALA A 87 -0.26 -11.55 -3.24
CA ALA A 87 0.84 -10.71 -3.71
C ALA A 87 2.15 -11.09 -3.01
N ARG A 88 2.14 -11.28 -1.68
CA ARG A 88 3.33 -11.73 -0.94
C ARG A 88 3.86 -13.09 -1.42
N LEU A 89 2.98 -14.03 -1.76
CA LEU A 89 3.38 -15.36 -2.22
C LEU A 89 3.79 -15.38 -3.70
N PHE A 90 3.21 -14.51 -4.52
CA PHE A 90 3.37 -14.51 -5.97
C PHE A 90 4.53 -13.62 -6.44
N MET A 91 4.76 -12.48 -5.79
CA MET A 91 5.80 -11.50 -6.11
C MET A 91 7.03 -11.72 -5.24
N ASP A 92 7.79 -12.78 -5.53
CA ASP A 92 9.03 -13.10 -4.81
C ASP A 92 10.17 -12.07 -5.00
N ASN A 93 10.06 -11.20 -6.00
CA ASN A 93 11.08 -10.24 -6.41
C ASN A 93 10.77 -8.78 -6.04
N ILE A 94 9.68 -8.51 -5.32
CA ILE A 94 9.36 -7.19 -4.75
C ILE A 94 9.44 -7.29 -3.23
N ALA A 95 10.34 -6.50 -2.64
CA ALA A 95 10.66 -6.61 -1.22
C ALA A 95 9.46 -6.27 -0.31
N HIS A 96 8.72 -5.21 -0.63
CA HIS A 96 7.72 -4.64 0.27
C HIS A 96 6.30 -4.74 -0.27
N ILE A 97 5.35 -5.08 0.61
CA ILE A 97 3.91 -5.03 0.33
C ILE A 97 3.27 -4.03 1.29
N GLN A 98 2.65 -2.99 0.74
CA GLN A 98 2.00 -1.95 1.53
C GLN A 98 0.50 -2.24 1.72
N GLY A 99 0.04 -2.26 2.96
CA GLY A 99 -1.37 -2.33 3.33
C GLY A 99 -2.01 -0.95 3.39
N SER A 100 -3.06 -0.72 2.59
CA SER A 100 -3.81 0.54 2.51
C SER A 100 -4.90 0.67 3.60
N TRP A 101 -4.51 1.02 4.82
CA TRP A 101 -5.49 1.32 5.89
C TRP A 101 -6.38 2.54 5.59
N LEU A 102 -5.94 3.44 4.71
CA LEU A 102 -6.73 4.60 4.28
C LEU A 102 -7.98 4.21 3.48
N THR A 103 -7.93 3.10 2.74
CA THR A 103 -9.05 2.63 1.92
C THR A 103 -9.88 1.53 2.59
N THR A 104 -9.31 0.85 3.59
CA THR A 104 -9.95 -0.30 4.25
C THR A 104 -10.22 -0.14 5.75
N GLY A 105 -9.73 0.93 6.37
CA GLY A 105 -9.80 1.15 7.82
C GLY A 105 -8.58 0.61 8.57
N LYS A 106 -8.39 1.13 9.80
CA LYS A 106 -7.23 0.83 10.67
C LYS A 106 -7.18 -0.64 11.07
N GLU A 107 -8.33 -1.24 11.36
CA GLU A 107 -8.46 -2.63 11.78
C GLU A 107 -8.01 -3.58 10.65
N VAL A 108 -8.41 -3.29 9.41
CA VAL A 108 -7.99 -4.07 8.24
C VAL A 108 -6.53 -3.80 7.90
N GLY A 109 -6.07 -2.56 8.06
CA GLY A 109 -4.66 -2.20 7.98
C GLY A 109 -3.80 -3.05 8.91
N GLN A 110 -4.17 -3.10 10.19
CA GLN A 110 -3.51 -3.95 11.18
C GLN A 110 -3.54 -5.43 10.79
N LEU A 111 -4.70 -5.95 10.38
CA LEU A 111 -4.82 -7.34 9.93
C LEU A 111 -3.91 -7.64 8.74
N SER A 112 -3.69 -6.70 7.83
CA SER A 112 -2.84 -6.91 6.65
C SER A 112 -1.39 -7.30 7.00
N LEU A 113 -0.89 -6.89 8.19
CA LEU A 113 0.42 -7.30 8.71
C LEU A 113 0.54 -8.80 9.02
N HIS A 114 -0.60 -9.48 9.18
CA HIS A 114 -0.69 -10.94 9.32
C HIS A 114 -0.89 -11.65 7.97
N TYR A 115 -1.22 -10.90 6.92
CA TYR A 115 -1.44 -11.43 5.57
C TYR A 115 -0.24 -11.18 4.64
N GLY A 116 0.85 -10.59 5.15
CA GLY A 116 2.10 -10.43 4.39
C GLY A 116 2.46 -9.00 4.04
N ALA A 117 1.66 -8.00 4.42
CA ALA A 117 2.11 -6.62 4.39
C ALA A 117 3.21 -6.40 5.44
N ASP A 118 4.21 -5.59 5.11
CA ASP A 118 5.26 -5.14 6.03
C ASP A 118 5.28 -3.61 6.17
N ASP A 119 4.41 -2.93 5.43
CA ASP A 119 4.33 -1.48 5.36
C ASP A 119 2.86 -1.03 5.47
N LEU A 120 2.59 -0.02 6.30
CA LEU A 120 1.25 0.58 6.46
C LEU A 120 1.15 1.96 5.79
N GLY A 121 2.09 2.31 4.91
CA GLY A 121 2.06 3.55 4.15
C GLY A 121 2.37 4.79 4.99
N SER A 122 2.24 5.96 4.36
CA SER A 122 2.62 7.24 4.98
C SER A 122 1.41 8.01 5.51
N ILE A 123 1.59 8.63 6.69
CA ILE A 123 0.55 9.34 7.43
C ILE A 123 0.18 10.69 6.78
N MET A 124 1.10 11.36 6.08
CA MET A 124 0.90 12.79 5.68
C MET A 124 0.66 13.04 4.19
N LEU A 125 1.24 12.25 3.28
CA LEU A 125 1.12 12.49 1.83
C LEU A 125 -0.14 11.85 1.23
N GLU A 126 -0.54 10.68 1.72
CA GLU A 126 -1.70 9.96 1.20
C GLU A 126 -3.04 10.58 1.66
N GLU A 127 -3.09 11.21 2.85
CA GLU A 127 -4.32 11.86 3.33
C GLU A 127 -4.87 12.92 2.36
N ASN A 128 -4.01 13.71 1.70
CA ASN A 128 -4.45 14.75 0.75
C ASN A 128 -5.00 14.16 -0.58
N VAL A 129 -4.44 13.05 -1.05
CA VAL A 129 -4.84 12.41 -2.32
C VAL A 129 -6.11 11.57 -2.13
N VAL A 130 -6.20 10.81 -1.04
CA VAL A 130 -7.32 9.88 -0.81
C VAL A 130 -8.53 10.59 -0.16
N SER A 131 -8.35 11.69 0.59
CA SER A 131 -9.47 12.52 1.05
C SER A 131 -10.25 13.14 -0.11
N SER A 132 -9.54 13.54 -1.17
CA SER A 132 -10.15 14.02 -2.43
C SER A 132 -11.00 12.93 -3.11
N ALA A 133 -10.68 11.65 -2.87
CA ALA A 133 -11.43 10.49 -3.34
C ALA A 133 -12.49 9.97 -2.35
N GLY A 134 -12.70 10.65 -1.21
CA GLY A 134 -13.75 10.35 -0.24
C GLY A 134 -13.35 9.42 0.91
N ALA A 135 -12.07 9.02 1.05
CA ALA A 135 -11.65 8.26 2.23
C ALA A 135 -11.69 9.12 3.49
N LYS A 136 -12.21 8.53 4.58
CA LYS A 136 -12.47 9.22 5.85
C LYS A 136 -11.55 8.76 6.99
N HIS A 137 -10.71 7.77 6.75
CA HIS A 137 -9.78 7.26 7.75
C HIS A 137 -8.60 8.21 7.91
N ARG A 138 -8.33 8.60 9.16
CA ARG A 138 -7.18 9.42 9.56
C ARG A 138 -6.42 8.72 10.66
N SER A 139 -5.11 8.92 10.72
CA SER A 139 -4.29 8.39 11.80
C SER A 139 -3.17 9.36 12.12
N ASN A 140 -2.69 9.34 13.36
CA ASN A 140 -1.41 9.94 13.71
C ASN A 140 -0.33 8.87 13.86
N ARG A 141 0.92 9.31 14.03
CA ARG A 141 2.09 8.44 14.20
C ARG A 141 1.96 7.48 15.38
N MET A 142 1.47 7.95 16.52
CA MET A 142 1.31 7.12 17.71
C MET A 142 0.29 6.02 17.51
N GLU A 143 -0.81 6.32 16.82
CA GLU A 143 -1.82 5.33 16.48
C GLU A 143 -1.27 4.26 15.52
N ILE A 144 -0.45 4.63 14.52
CA ILE A 144 0.18 3.63 13.64
C ILE A 144 1.16 2.75 14.42
N ILE A 145 1.97 3.32 15.31
CA ILE A 145 2.89 2.57 16.18
C ILE A 145 2.11 1.57 17.05
N ASP A 146 1.02 2.02 17.69
CA ASP A 146 0.16 1.16 18.50
C ASP A 146 -0.49 0.04 17.68
N LEU A 147 -0.97 0.33 16.47
CA LEU A 147 -1.51 -0.69 15.56
C LEU A 147 -0.47 -1.77 15.21
N ILE A 148 0.76 -1.37 14.88
CA ILE A 148 1.85 -2.29 14.54
C ILE A 148 2.22 -3.16 15.76
N ARG A 149 2.36 -2.56 16.94
CA ARG A 149 2.67 -3.28 18.18
C ARG A 149 1.58 -4.27 18.57
N LYS A 150 0.31 -3.87 18.47
CA LYS A 150 -0.84 -4.75 18.74
C LYS A 150 -0.95 -5.91 17.75
N ALA A 151 -0.39 -5.79 16.54
CA ALA A 151 -0.21 -6.90 15.61
C ALA A 151 1.01 -7.79 15.94
N GLY A 152 1.72 -7.54 17.04
CA GLY A 152 2.92 -8.29 17.43
C GLY A 152 4.12 -8.02 16.52
N ARG A 153 4.20 -6.83 15.92
CA ARG A 153 5.29 -6.42 15.02
C ARG A 153 6.11 -5.28 15.64
N VAL A 154 7.32 -5.08 15.10
CA VAL A 154 8.19 -3.96 15.49
C VAL A 154 7.93 -2.78 14.55
N PRO A 155 7.48 -1.62 15.05
CA PRO A 155 7.34 -0.42 14.25
C PRO A 155 8.71 0.08 13.77
N ALA A 156 8.75 0.62 12.56
CA ALA A 156 9.93 1.28 12.01
C ALA A 156 9.50 2.51 11.19
N GLN A 157 10.12 3.65 11.47
CA GLN A 157 10.05 4.80 10.60
C GLN A 157 11.09 4.62 9.49
N ARG A 158 10.65 4.76 8.23
CA ARG A 158 11.49 4.56 7.04
C ARG A 158 11.56 5.80 6.14
N THR A 159 12.59 5.87 5.31
CA THR A 159 12.62 6.74 4.13
C THR A 159 11.71 6.20 3.01
N THR A 160 11.60 6.92 1.90
CA THR A 160 10.96 6.44 0.67
C THR A 160 11.72 5.29 0.00
N THR A 161 13.01 5.14 0.30
CA THR A 161 13.88 4.03 -0.14
C THR A 161 13.91 2.86 0.85
N TYR A 162 13.00 2.84 1.84
CA TYR A 162 12.90 1.80 2.87
C TYR A 162 14.09 1.72 3.85
N GLU A 163 14.96 2.73 3.88
CA GLU A 163 15.99 2.83 4.92
C GLU A 163 15.36 3.16 6.26
N HIS A 164 15.72 2.42 7.31
CA HIS A 164 15.22 2.68 8.66
C HIS A 164 15.86 3.95 9.24
N ILE A 165 15.02 4.89 9.67
CA ILE A 165 15.41 6.11 10.37
C ILE A 165 15.36 5.88 11.88
N VAL A 166 14.24 5.32 12.36
CA VAL A 166 14.01 5.02 13.79
C VAL A 166 13.29 3.68 13.89
N VAL A 167 13.75 2.82 14.78
CA VAL A 167 13.10 1.53 15.10
C VAL A 167 12.89 1.50 16.61
N PRO A 168 11.73 1.96 17.13
CA PRO A 168 11.45 1.83 18.54
C PRO A 168 11.10 0.37 18.82
N ASP A 169 12.11 -0.42 19.18
CA ASP A 169 11.98 -1.81 19.57
C ASP A 169 11.20 -1.97 20.89
N ASP A 170 11.46 -1.08 21.86
CA ASP A 170 10.75 -0.97 23.14
C ASP A 170 9.70 0.16 23.10
N PRO A 171 8.46 -0.05 23.61
CA PRO A 171 7.48 1.03 23.80
C PRO A 171 8.01 2.25 24.59
N ALA A 172 8.98 2.06 25.48
CA ALA A 172 9.63 3.15 26.19
C ALA A 172 10.43 4.09 25.26
N ASN A 173 10.80 3.62 24.06
CA ASN A 173 11.50 4.37 23.03
C ASN A 173 10.53 4.98 22.00
N ASP A 174 9.21 4.85 22.19
CA ASP A 174 8.24 5.45 21.27
C ASP A 174 8.39 6.98 21.25
N PRO A 175 8.34 7.61 20.07
CA PRO A 175 8.47 9.07 19.97
C PRO A 175 7.33 9.75 20.71
N VAL A 176 7.63 10.75 21.54
CA VAL A 176 6.61 11.62 22.13
C VAL A 176 6.20 12.69 21.12
N ASP A 177 4.91 12.78 20.82
CA ASP A 177 4.42 13.79 19.88
C ASP A 177 4.18 15.13 20.58
N GLU A 178 5.18 16.01 20.60
CA GLU A 178 5.05 17.36 21.17
C GLU A 178 4.11 18.28 20.36
N ARG A 179 3.64 17.84 19.18
CA ARG A 179 2.90 18.70 18.24
C ARG A 179 1.42 18.38 18.10
N VAL A 180 0.90 17.38 18.81
CA VAL A 180 -0.54 17.05 18.79
C VAL A 180 -1.23 17.74 19.97
N MET A 181 -1.39 19.06 19.88
CA MET A 181 -2.51 19.72 20.56
C MET A 181 -3.75 19.47 19.70
N SER A 182 -4.61 18.56 20.15
CA SER A 182 -5.94 18.39 19.57
C SER A 182 -6.70 19.71 19.71
N HIS A 183 -7.06 20.33 18.59
CA HIS A 183 -8.20 21.24 18.52
C HIS A 183 -9.43 20.45 18.06
#